data_AF-A0A1E8PVR4-F1
#
_entry.id   AF-A0A1E8PVR4-F1
#
_cell.length_a   1.000
_cell.length_b   1.000
_cell.length_c   1.000
_cell.angle_alpha   90.00
_cell.angle_beta   90.00
_cell.angle_gamma   90.00
#
_symmetry.space_group_name_H-M   'P 1'
#
loop_
_entity.id
_entity.type
_entity.pdbx_description
1 polymer ?
#
loop_
_entity_poly.entity_id
_entity_poly.type
_entity_poly.pdbx_seq_one_letter_code
_entity_poly.pdbx_strand_id
1 'polypeptide(L)'
;MAARALPAAAREWLLLGIPVGTVWSEETAYRAALGTWCVDAFGPRGGPVAQAVAFGLSHVVDARAAGEPVLGTVAVTGIAGWVFGRLYAHTGSLAAPLLAHLAVNEAGALAALLVGRAARPVARSRA
;
A
#
# COMPACT_ATOMS: atom_id res chain seq x y z
N MET A 1 -13.24 17.02 5.92
CA MET A 1 -12.16 16.46 5.08
C MET A 1 -11.07 17.52 4.94
N ALA A 2 -9.94 17.34 5.61
CA ALA A 2 -8.80 18.25 5.45
C ALA A 2 -8.28 18.14 4.01
N ALA A 3 -8.11 19.26 3.34
CA ALA A 3 -7.49 19.31 2.02
C ALA A 3 -6.05 18.81 2.14
N ARG A 4 -5.78 17.58 1.69
CA ARG A 4 -4.41 17.05 1.57
C ARG A 4 -3.64 17.97 0.62
N ALA A 5 -2.54 18.54 1.12
CA ALA A 5 -1.52 19.10 0.24
C ALA A 5 -0.94 17.93 -0.57
N LEU A 6 -1.17 17.92 -1.89
CA LEU A 6 -0.46 17.01 -2.78
C LEU A 6 1.05 17.28 -2.61
N PRO A 7 1.91 16.23 -2.56
CA PRO A 7 3.35 16.43 -2.45
C PRO A 7 3.83 17.43 -3.51
N ALA A 8 4.76 18.31 -3.13
CA ALA A 8 5.26 19.40 -3.97
C ALA A 8 5.79 18.94 -5.35
N ALA A 9 6.08 17.64 -5.51
CA ALA A 9 6.28 16.98 -6.78
C ALA A 9 5.48 15.67 -6.86
N ALA A 10 4.20 15.73 -7.27
CA ALA A 10 3.41 14.52 -7.56
C ALA A 10 4.15 13.54 -8.50
N ARG A 11 4.99 14.06 -9.41
CA ARG A 11 5.87 13.24 -10.27
C ARG A 11 6.92 12.46 -9.48
N GLU A 12 7.59 13.07 -8.52
CA GLU A 12 8.59 12.41 -7.68
C GLU A 12 7.93 11.33 -6.81
N TRP A 13 6.75 11.63 -6.27
CA TRP A 13 5.98 10.66 -5.50
C TRP A 13 5.55 9.45 -6.33
N LEU A 14 5.00 9.64 -7.54
CA LEU A 14 4.61 8.55 -8.44
C LEU A 14 5.82 7.78 -9.00
N LEU A 15 6.93 8.45 -9.30
CA LEU A 15 8.08 7.79 -9.95
C LEU A 15 9.05 7.13 -8.97
N LEU A 16 9.14 7.61 -7.73
CA LEU A 16 10.13 7.15 -6.76
C LEU A 16 9.49 6.79 -5.41
N GLY A 17 8.60 7.65 -4.91
CA GLY A 17 7.96 7.45 -3.61
C GLY A 17 7.16 6.15 -3.54
N ILE A 18 6.23 5.94 -4.47
CA ILE A 18 5.40 4.74 -4.53
C ILE A 18 6.24 3.51 -4.94
N PRO A 19 7.02 3.52 -6.04
CA PRO A 19 7.70 2.30 -6.48
C PRO A 19 8.78 1.82 -5.52
N VAL A 20 9.57 2.74 -4.96
CA VAL A 20 10.74 2.39 -4.12
C VAL A 20 10.43 2.54 -2.65
N GLY A 21 9.84 3.67 -2.25
CA GLY A 21 9.56 3.97 -0.84
C GLY A 21 8.47 3.09 -0.22
N THR A 22 7.52 2.62 -1.03
CA THR A 22 6.39 1.79 -0.60
C THR A 22 6.45 0.38 -1.17
N VAL A 23 6.37 0.23 -2.50
CA VAL A 23 6.12 -1.08 -3.11
C VAL A 23 7.32 -2.01 -2.96
N TRP A 24 8.52 -1.55 -3.35
CA TRP A 24 9.73 -2.36 -3.19
C TRP A 24 10.01 -2.72 -1.73
N SER A 25 9.98 -1.72 -0.85
CA SER A 25 10.26 -1.90 0.58
C SER A 25 9.28 -2.87 1.23
N GLU A 26 7.98 -2.73 0.98
CA GLU A 26 6.97 -3.59 1.57
C GLU A 26 7.00 -5.01 1.02
N GLU A 27 7.12 -5.20 -0.30
CA GLU A 27 7.15 -6.55 -0.86
C GLU A 27 8.41 -7.32 -0.44
N THR A 28 9.56 -6.66 -0.42
CA THR A 28 10.80 -7.30 0.06
C THR A 28 10.74 -7.64 1.55
N ALA A 29 10.26 -6.73 2.38
CA ALA A 29 10.16 -6.96 3.83
C ALA A 29 9.11 -8.02 4.18
N TYR A 30 7.91 -7.91 3.61
CA TYR A 30 6.78 -8.73 4.05
C TYR A 30 6.64 -10.04 3.28
N ARG A 31 6.91 -10.07 1.97
CA ARG A 31 6.70 -11.29 1.17
C ARG A 31 7.96 -12.12 1.12
N ALA A 32 9.09 -11.51 0.76
CA ALA A 32 10.35 -12.23 0.63
C ALA A 32 10.96 -12.59 1.99
N ALA A 33 11.11 -11.62 2.91
CA ALA A 33 11.75 -11.88 4.20
C ALA A 33 10.77 -12.48 5.23
N LEU A 34 9.83 -11.68 5.75
CA LEU A 34 8.92 -12.10 6.81
C LEU A 34 8.05 -13.29 6.39
N GLY A 35 7.54 -13.28 5.15
CA GLY A 35 6.73 -14.37 4.61
C GLY A 35 7.43 -15.72 4.63
N THR A 36 8.72 -15.75 4.26
CA THR A 36 9.54 -16.97 4.34
C THR A 36 9.67 -17.45 5.78
N TRP A 37 10.05 -16.56 6.71
CA TRP A 37 10.16 -16.93 8.13
C TRP A 37 8.83 -17.39 8.74
N CYS A 38 7.72 -16.77 8.38
CA CYS A 38 6.40 -17.18 8.84
C CYS A 38 6.02 -18.57 8.30
N VAL A 39 6.37 -18.90 7.06
CA VAL A 39 6.16 -20.25 6.52
C VAL A 39 7.03 -21.28 7.24
N ASP A 40 8.29 -20.94 7.52
CA ASP A 40 9.20 -21.83 8.26
C ASP A 40 8.70 -22.09 9.69
N ALA A 41 8.18 -21.06 10.37
CA ALA A 41 7.73 -21.15 11.76
C ALA A 41 6.31 -21.73 11.93
N PHE A 42 5.38 -21.37 11.04
CA PHE A 42 3.94 -21.69 11.17
C PHE A 42 3.41 -22.60 10.06
N GLY A 43 4.28 -23.07 9.17
CA GLY A 43 3.95 -23.93 8.05
C GLY A 43 3.25 -23.23 6.88
N PRO A 44 2.99 -23.95 5.78
CA PRO A 44 2.50 -23.37 4.52
C PRO A 44 1.06 -22.83 4.59
N ARG A 45 0.29 -23.20 5.63
CA ARG A 45 -1.07 -22.69 5.86
C ARG A 45 -1.10 -21.53 6.86
N GLY A 46 -0.32 -21.62 7.94
CA GLY A 46 -0.29 -20.61 9.00
C GLY A 46 0.59 -19.40 8.65
N GLY A 47 1.71 -19.63 7.95
CA GLY A 47 2.66 -18.59 7.59
C GLY A 47 2.05 -17.42 6.81
N PRO A 48 1.29 -17.67 5.73
CA PRO A 48 0.62 -16.61 4.98
C PRO A 48 -0.36 -15.79 5.82
N VAL A 49 -1.04 -16.41 6.79
CA VAL A 49 -1.97 -15.70 7.69
C VAL A 49 -1.19 -14.82 8.66
N ALA A 50 -0.14 -15.35 9.28
CA ALA A 50 0.69 -14.60 10.23
C ALA A 50 1.35 -13.37 9.56
N GLN A 51 1.91 -13.55 8.37
CA GLN A 51 2.49 -12.46 7.58
C GLN A 51 1.44 -11.41 7.22
N ALA A 52 0.25 -11.82 6.76
CA ALA A 52 -0.83 -10.92 6.38
C ALA A 52 -1.33 -10.10 7.58
N VAL A 53 -1.44 -10.71 8.76
CA VAL A 53 -1.79 -10.00 10.01
C VAL A 53 -0.72 -8.97 10.37
N ALA A 54 0.57 -9.35 10.31
CA ALA A 54 1.66 -8.42 10.58
C ALA A 54 1.67 -7.22 9.61
N PHE A 55 1.41 -7.47 8.34
CA PHE A 55 1.28 -6.42 7.31
C PHE A 55 0.05 -5.53 7.54
N GLY A 56 -1.09 -6.11 7.91
CA GLY A 56 -2.27 -5.31 8.28
C GLY A 56 -1.97 -4.38 9.46
N LEU A 57 -1.37 -4.91 10.52
CA LEU A 57 -1.06 -4.17 11.75
C LEU A 57 -0.02 -3.06 11.56
N SER A 58 0.91 -3.18 10.60
CA SER A 58 1.90 -2.12 10.36
C SER A 58 1.25 -0.81 9.90
N HIS A 59 0.04 -0.87 9.33
CA HIS A 59 -0.70 0.29 8.83
C HIS A 59 -1.48 1.07 9.89
N VAL A 60 -1.41 0.67 11.17
CA VAL A 60 -2.12 1.38 12.25
C VAL A 60 -1.67 2.83 12.39
N VAL A 61 -0.36 3.09 12.27
CA VAL A 61 0.20 4.44 12.40
C VAL A 61 -0.27 5.32 11.25
N ASP A 62 -0.20 4.81 10.02
CA ASP A 62 -0.64 5.54 8.83
C ASP A 62 -2.15 5.83 8.85
N ALA A 63 -2.96 4.85 9.24
CA ALA A 63 -4.41 5.03 9.38
C ALA A 63 -4.74 6.14 10.39
N ARG A 64 -4.06 6.16 11.55
CA ARG A 64 -4.24 7.19 12.56
C ARG A 64 -3.82 8.57 12.06
N ALA A 65 -2.66 8.65 11.41
CA ALA A 65 -2.16 9.90 10.84
C ALA A 65 -3.09 10.45 9.75
N ALA A 66 -3.72 9.57 8.98
CA ALA A 66 -4.67 9.91 7.92
C ALA A 66 -6.11 10.18 8.43
N GLY A 67 -6.42 9.87 9.70
CA GLY A 67 -7.77 9.94 10.23
C GLY A 67 -8.71 8.87 9.66
N GLU A 68 -8.17 7.76 9.18
CA GLU A 68 -8.90 6.64 8.57
C GLU A 68 -9.32 5.60 9.63
N PRO A 69 -10.40 4.84 9.41
CA PRO A 69 -10.84 3.81 10.36
C PRO A 69 -9.80 2.71 10.52
N VAL A 70 -9.08 2.70 11.66
CA VAL A 70 -7.95 1.79 11.91
C VAL A 70 -8.28 0.33 11.64
N LEU A 71 -9.41 -0.18 12.16
CA LEU A 71 -9.81 -1.57 11.94
C LEU A 71 -10.09 -1.87 10.47
N GLY A 72 -10.71 -0.93 9.75
CA GLY A 72 -10.98 -1.05 8.33
C GLY A 72 -9.68 -1.09 7.51
N THR A 73 -8.76 -0.16 7.79
CA THR A 73 -7.45 -0.12 7.13
C THR A 73 -6.67 -1.40 7.36
N VAL A 74 -6.54 -1.84 8.62
CA VAL A 74 -5.83 -3.09 8.99
C VAL A 74 -6.43 -4.30 8.28
N ALA A 75 -7.76 -4.40 8.21
CA ALA A 75 -8.44 -5.51 7.54
C ALA A 75 -8.17 -5.50 6.03
N VAL A 76 -8.32 -4.34 5.38
CA VAL A 76 -8.13 -4.20 3.92
C VAL A 76 -6.68 -4.46 3.53
N THR A 77 -5.72 -3.84 4.22
CA THR A 77 -4.30 -4.01 3.93
C THR A 77 -3.84 -5.43 4.27
N GLY A 78 -4.34 -6.03 5.35
CA GLY A 78 -4.11 -7.44 5.66
C GLY A 78 -4.60 -8.38 4.55
N ILE A 79 -5.82 -8.17 4.03
CA ILE A 79 -6.34 -8.95 2.89
C ILE A 79 -5.48 -8.75 1.65
N ALA A 80 -5.09 -7.51 1.34
CA ALA A 80 -4.21 -7.22 0.21
C ALA A 80 -2.87 -7.94 0.37
N GLY A 81 -2.25 -7.86 1.55
CA GLY A 81 -1.01 -8.57 1.87
C GLY A 81 -1.14 -10.08 1.72
N TRP A 82 -2.26 -10.67 2.13
CA TRP A 82 -2.53 -12.09 1.92
C TRP A 82 -2.62 -12.44 0.43
N VAL A 83 -3.33 -11.64 -0.37
CA VAL A 83 -3.45 -11.85 -1.83
C VAL A 83 -2.08 -11.75 -2.50
N PHE A 84 -1.27 -10.74 -2.16
CA PHE A 84 0.08 -10.60 -2.69
C PHE A 84 1.00 -11.75 -2.25
N GLY A 85 0.90 -12.21 -1.00
CA GLY A 85 1.60 -13.40 -0.52
C GLY A 85 1.20 -14.67 -1.28
N ARG A 86 -0.08 -14.83 -1.64
CA ARG A 86 -0.55 -15.94 -2.49
C ARG A 86 0.01 -15.84 -3.90
N LEU A 87 0.09 -14.64 -4.47
CA LEU A 87 0.67 -14.40 -5.79
C LEU A 87 2.17 -14.74 -5.79
N TYR A 88 2.90 -14.34 -4.74
CA TYR A 88 4.31 -14.72 -4.54
C TYR A 88 4.48 -16.24 -4.45
N ALA A 89 3.69 -16.91 -3.60
CA ALA A 89 3.77 -18.35 -3.43
C ALA A 89 3.41 -19.13 -4.71
N HIS A 90 2.46 -18.63 -5.50
CA HIS A 90 2.03 -19.28 -6.73
C HIS A 90 3.04 -19.11 -7.88
N THR A 91 3.70 -17.95 -7.95
CA THR A 91 4.62 -17.62 -9.06
C THR A 91 6.09 -17.88 -8.73
N GLY A 92 6.43 -17.99 -7.45
CA GLY A 92 7.82 -18.03 -6.98
C GLY A 92 8.62 -16.76 -7.26
N SER A 93 7.97 -15.67 -7.65
CA SER A 93 8.62 -14.44 -8.12
C SER A 93 8.10 -13.23 -7.38
N LEU A 94 9.03 -12.42 -6.86
CA LEU A 94 8.70 -11.15 -6.22
C LEU A 94 8.19 -10.11 -7.22
N ALA A 95 8.49 -10.26 -8.51
CA ALA A 95 8.01 -9.35 -9.54
C ALA A 95 6.47 -9.35 -9.65
N ALA A 96 5.82 -10.49 -9.43
CA ALA A 96 4.38 -10.61 -9.53
C ALA A 96 3.63 -9.74 -8.49
N PRO A 97 3.89 -9.86 -7.17
CA PRO A 97 3.29 -8.98 -6.19
C PRO A 97 3.79 -7.53 -6.30
N LEU A 98 5.05 -7.28 -6.69
CA LEU A 98 5.53 -5.91 -6.94
C LEU A 98 4.70 -5.18 -7.99
N LEU A 99 4.46 -5.81 -9.15
CA LEU A 99 3.68 -5.20 -10.23
C LEU A 99 2.21 -5.02 -9.83
N ALA A 100 1.61 -6.01 -9.15
CA ALA A 100 0.23 -5.92 -8.69
C ALA A 100 0.05 -4.81 -7.65
N HIS A 101 0.97 -4.72 -6.68
CA HIS A 101 0.95 -3.71 -5.64
C HIS A 101 1.21 -2.31 -6.23
N LEU A 102 2.18 -2.18 -7.14
CA LEU A 102 2.41 -0.95 -7.87
C LEU A 102 1.16 -0.48 -8.61
N ALA A 103 0.49 -1.37 -9.34
CA ALA A 103 -0.73 -1.02 -10.06
C ALA A 103 -1.84 -0.50 -9.12
N VAL A 104 -2.02 -1.13 -7.95
CA VAL A 104 -3.01 -0.70 -6.95
C VAL A 104 -2.65 0.68 -6.38
N ASN A 105 -1.40 0.89 -6.00
CA ASN A 105 -0.97 2.17 -5.40
C ASN A 105 -1.00 3.31 -6.41
N GLU A 106 -0.53 3.09 -7.63
CA GLU A 106 -0.57 4.10 -8.70
C GLU A 106 -2.01 4.45 -9.08
N ALA A 107 -2.90 3.46 -9.18
CA ALA A 107 -4.32 3.71 -9.42
C ALA A 107 -4.96 4.55 -8.30
N GLY A 108 -4.65 4.23 -7.04
CA GLY A 108 -5.11 4.99 -5.87
C GLY A 108 -4.57 6.42 -5.85
N ALA A 109 -3.27 6.59 -6.15
CA ALA A 109 -2.62 7.90 -6.21
C ALA A 109 -3.21 8.77 -7.33
N LEU A 110 -3.42 8.20 -8.52
CA LEU A 110 -4.07 8.90 -9.63
C LEU A 110 -5.51 9.29 -9.29
N ALA A 111 -6.29 8.38 -8.68
CA ALA A 111 -7.64 8.70 -8.23
C ALA A 111 -7.65 9.86 -7.22
N ALA A 112 -6.74 9.85 -6.24
CA ALA A 112 -6.60 10.93 -5.27
C ALA A 112 -6.22 12.27 -5.93
N LEU A 113 -5.33 12.24 -6.92
CA LEU A 113 -4.93 13.43 -7.70
C LEU A 113 -6.09 14.00 -8.52
N LEU A 114 -6.95 13.14 -9.09
CA LEU A 114 -8.11 13.55 -9.86
C LEU A 114 -9.20 14.17 -8.97
N VAL A 115 -9.53 13.51 -7.86
CA VAL A 115 -10.50 14.02 -6.87
C VAL A 115 -10.02 15.33 -6.25
N GLY A 116 -8.74 15.41 -5.87
CA GLY A 116 -8.13 16.62 -5.31
C GLY A 116 -8.12 17.81 -6.28
N ARG A 117 -7.99 17.55 -7.59
CA ARG A 117 -8.14 18.59 -8.62
C ARG A 117 -9.58 19.08 -8.73
N ALA A 118 -10.56 18.18 -8.73
CA ALA A 118 -11.98 18.54 -8.82
C ALA A 118 -12.48 19.32 -7.58
N ALA A 119 -11.91 19.06 -6.41
CA ALA A 119 -12.30 19.70 -5.16
C ALA A 119 -11.70 21.11 -4.95
N ARG A 120 -10.77 21.58 -5.80
CA ARG A 120 -10.24 22.95 -5.75
C ARG A 120 -11.17 23.89 -6.55
N PRO A 121 -11.93 24.80 -5.91
CA PRO A 121 -12.68 25.81 -6.66
C PRO A 121 -11.69 26.68 -7.41
N VAL A 122 -11.94 26.93 -8.69
CA VAL A 122 -11.22 27.96 -9.46
C VAL A 122 -11.38 29.27 -8.69
N ALA A 123 -10.31 29.73 -8.06
CA ALA A 123 -10.25 31.08 -7.53
C ALA A 123 -10.38 32.04 -8.72
N ARG A 124 -11.61 32.45 -9.02
CA ARG A 124 -11.87 33.52 -9.98
C ARG A 124 -11.16 34.76 -9.44
N SER A 125 -10.16 35.24 -10.16
CA SER A 125 -9.55 36.54 -9.90
C SER A 125 -10.68 37.58 -9.92
N ARG A 126 -10.97 38.17 -8.77
CA ARG A 126 -11.73 39.42 -8.74
C ARG A 126 -10.75 40.50 -9.22
N ALA A 127 -11.03 41.00 -10.42
CA ALA A 127 -10.51 42.27 -10.92
C ALA A 127 -11.06 43.42 -10.07
#